data_AF-A0A662UYK5-F1
#
_entry.id   AF-A0A662UYK5-F1
#
_cell.length_a   1.000
_cell.length_b   1.000
_cell.length_c   1.000
_cell.angle_alpha   90.00
_cell.angle_beta   90.00
_cell.angle_gamma   90.00
#
_symmetry.space_group_name_H-M   'P 1'
#
loop_
_entity.id
_entity.type
_entity.pdbx_description
1 polymer ?
#
loop_
_entity_poly.entity_id
_entity_poly.type
_entity_poly.pdbx_seq_one_letter_code
_entity_poly.pdbx_strand_id
1 'polypeptide(L)'
;KILSRLRMLREYTRLVNDLLRETKGYLKPVEGAKEDLAHPAIYPTGNAPMGKLSKEHIKVYDLIVRRYLAAFSKSAIFHQLSIKFKGPKGLVFSLSGMSIVDKGWLRYYPFYEFEEKVVPYLRVGEKVRVIDVKVRVTYTKPPQRYTKASLLKWMEDAGIGTEATRAQIMETLFSRGYLEVVGGKVRVTDLGLAVAEVLIKYFNELTSTELTRKFEELLNQIQLRKLRKEVVVNKAIEVLRKRLLEFKDSIDDAVDYVKKFHVHAGGKDLREYLSRCVICGRLAEDEYLRLCTYHMKALENLVKGFNEWRLRYCITWGEYLSKLSKLGNTGSWVKEVIDYVMKKGLNFNDLTKLLRP
;
A
#
# COMPACT_ATOMS: atom_id res chain seq x y z
N LYS A 1 -21.74 -17.72 -28.81
CA LYS A 1 -21.39 -19.09 -28.32
C LYS A 1 -21.05 -19.13 -26.82
N ILE A 2 -20.24 -18.19 -26.29
CA ILE A 2 -19.91 -18.15 -24.84
C ILE A 2 -21.15 -17.86 -24.00
N LEU A 3 -21.84 -16.74 -24.24
CA LEU A 3 -23.04 -16.35 -23.50
C LEU A 3 -24.14 -17.42 -23.52
N SER A 4 -24.38 -18.05 -24.68
CA SER A 4 -25.37 -19.13 -24.79
C SER A 4 -25.07 -20.32 -23.89
N ARG A 5 -23.79 -20.64 -23.66
CA ARG A 5 -23.39 -21.70 -22.74
C ARG A 5 -23.43 -21.24 -21.28
N LEU A 6 -22.96 -20.02 -20.99
CA LEU A 6 -23.08 -19.43 -19.64
C LEU A 6 -24.55 -19.34 -19.20
N ARG A 7 -25.48 -19.09 -20.14
CA ARG A 7 -26.93 -19.10 -19.88
C ARG A 7 -27.44 -20.45 -19.34
N MET A 8 -26.80 -21.56 -19.70
CA MET A 8 -27.16 -22.90 -19.21
C MET A 8 -26.76 -23.12 -17.74
N LEU A 9 -25.82 -22.31 -17.23
CA LEU A 9 -25.44 -22.35 -15.82
C LEU A 9 -26.44 -21.54 -15.01
N ARG A 10 -27.13 -22.20 -14.08
CA ARG A 10 -28.23 -21.63 -13.27
C ARG A 10 -27.87 -20.28 -12.62
N GLU A 11 -26.63 -20.12 -12.17
CA GLU A 11 -26.13 -18.91 -11.52
C GLU A 11 -26.12 -17.68 -12.46
N TYR A 12 -25.88 -17.89 -13.76
CA TYR A 12 -25.71 -16.81 -14.74
C TYR A 12 -26.88 -16.68 -15.72
N THR A 13 -27.84 -17.61 -15.72
CA THR A 13 -28.99 -17.62 -16.65
C THR A 13 -29.70 -16.28 -16.71
N ARG A 14 -30.07 -15.72 -15.54
CA ARG A 14 -30.79 -14.45 -15.46
C ARG A 14 -29.95 -13.29 -15.97
N LEU A 15 -28.68 -13.22 -15.57
CA LEU A 15 -27.76 -12.17 -15.99
C LEU A 15 -27.57 -12.18 -17.52
N VAL A 16 -27.34 -13.34 -18.12
CA VAL A 16 -27.17 -13.43 -19.58
C VAL A 16 -28.45 -13.02 -20.32
N ASN A 17 -29.63 -13.44 -19.84
CA ASN A 17 -30.90 -13.06 -20.47
C ASN A 17 -31.14 -11.55 -20.39
N ASP A 18 -30.89 -10.95 -19.23
CA ASP A 18 -31.01 -9.50 -19.05
C ASP A 18 -30.04 -8.74 -19.97
N LEU A 19 -28.79 -9.21 -20.08
CA LEU A 19 -27.78 -8.62 -20.95
C LEU A 19 -28.18 -8.69 -22.43
N LEU A 20 -28.64 -9.85 -22.90
CA LEU A 20 -29.06 -10.02 -24.30
C LEU A 20 -30.28 -9.14 -24.63
N ARG A 21 -31.21 -8.99 -23.67
CA ARG A 21 -32.37 -8.10 -23.83
C ARG A 21 -31.94 -6.62 -23.87
N GLU A 22 -31.05 -6.17 -22.99
CA GLU A 22 -30.65 -4.76 -22.93
C GLU A 22 -29.82 -4.34 -24.16
N THR A 23 -28.99 -5.25 -24.67
CA THR A 23 -28.09 -5.04 -25.82
C THR A 23 -28.77 -5.35 -27.15
N LYS A 24 -30.00 -5.88 -27.13
CA LYS A 24 -30.70 -6.40 -28.32
C LYS A 24 -29.84 -7.41 -29.10
N GLY A 25 -28.96 -8.14 -28.41
CA GLY A 25 -28.03 -9.10 -29.01
C GLY A 25 -26.77 -8.49 -29.64
N TYR A 26 -26.62 -7.16 -29.69
CA TYR A 26 -25.41 -6.51 -30.19
C TYR A 26 -24.38 -6.35 -29.08
N LEU A 27 -23.33 -7.18 -29.11
CA LEU A 27 -22.32 -7.27 -28.05
C LEU A 27 -21.04 -6.55 -28.49
N LYS A 28 -20.82 -5.34 -27.95
CA LYS A 28 -19.57 -4.60 -28.08
C LYS A 28 -18.94 -4.42 -26.70
N PRO A 29 -17.73 -4.97 -26.45
CA PRO A 29 -17.09 -4.82 -25.15
C PRO A 29 -16.51 -3.41 -24.97
N VAL A 30 -16.39 -2.98 -23.72
CA VAL A 30 -15.55 -1.85 -23.33
C VAL A 30 -14.10 -2.33 -23.25
N GLU A 31 -13.25 -1.85 -24.16
CA GLU A 31 -11.83 -2.20 -24.21
C GLU A 31 -11.01 -1.46 -23.15
N GLY A 32 -9.96 -2.12 -22.64
CA GLY A 32 -9.01 -1.53 -21.68
C GLY A 32 -7.90 -0.72 -22.34
N ALA A 33 -7.09 -0.02 -21.53
CA ALA A 33 -5.99 0.81 -22.04
C ALA A 33 -4.69 0.03 -22.33
N LYS A 34 -4.59 -1.25 -21.92
CA LYS A 34 -3.40 -2.08 -22.09
C LYS A 34 -3.62 -3.09 -23.21
N GLU A 35 -2.58 -3.33 -23.99
CA GLU A 35 -2.59 -4.26 -25.11
C GLU A 35 -1.52 -5.34 -24.95
N ASP A 36 -1.88 -6.56 -25.29
CA ASP A 36 -0.98 -7.69 -25.50
C ASP A 36 -1.35 -8.34 -26.84
N LEU A 37 -0.42 -8.32 -27.79
CA LEU A 37 -0.65 -8.82 -29.15
C LEU A 37 -0.80 -10.34 -29.21
N ALA A 38 -0.26 -11.05 -28.22
CA ALA A 38 -0.28 -12.52 -28.18
C ALA A 38 -1.46 -13.06 -27.37
N HIS A 39 -1.96 -12.28 -26.40
CA HIS A 39 -2.94 -12.76 -25.44
C HIS A 39 -4.13 -11.80 -25.28
N PRO A 40 -5.37 -12.25 -25.53
CA PRO A 40 -6.55 -11.46 -25.19
C PRO A 40 -6.72 -11.33 -23.68
N ALA A 41 -7.45 -10.29 -23.22
CA ALA A 41 -7.84 -10.15 -21.82
C ALA A 41 -8.56 -11.40 -21.30
N ILE A 42 -8.38 -11.75 -20.03
CA ILE A 42 -8.95 -12.98 -19.44
C ILE A 42 -10.49 -13.01 -19.58
N TYR A 43 -11.02 -14.09 -20.16
CA TYR A 43 -12.46 -14.28 -20.39
C TYR A 43 -12.91 -15.73 -20.15
N PRO A 44 -14.19 -15.98 -19.82
CA PRO A 44 -14.71 -17.33 -19.71
C PRO A 44 -14.83 -17.98 -21.09
N THR A 45 -14.38 -19.22 -21.23
CA THR A 45 -14.51 -19.98 -22.48
C THR A 45 -15.96 -20.43 -22.77
N GLY A 46 -16.85 -20.27 -21.78
CA GLY A 46 -18.23 -20.72 -21.81
C GLY A 46 -18.40 -22.22 -21.57
N ASN A 47 -17.33 -22.99 -21.37
CA ASN A 47 -17.45 -24.38 -20.92
C ASN A 47 -17.84 -24.39 -19.44
N ALA A 48 -18.74 -25.32 -19.07
CA ALA A 48 -18.98 -25.61 -17.66
C ALA A 48 -17.67 -26.15 -17.04
N PRO A 49 -17.36 -25.78 -15.77
CA PRO A 49 -16.19 -26.33 -15.10
C PRO A 49 -16.21 -27.86 -15.10
N MET A 50 -15.10 -28.48 -15.48
CA MET A 50 -14.95 -29.94 -15.41
C MET A 50 -14.69 -30.33 -13.96
N GLY A 51 -15.63 -31.06 -13.36
CA GLY A 51 -15.54 -31.50 -11.98
C GLY A 51 -15.90 -30.43 -10.94
N LYS A 52 -15.78 -30.79 -9.66
CA LYS A 52 -16.13 -29.91 -8.55
C LYS A 52 -14.98 -28.94 -8.28
N LEU A 53 -15.18 -27.67 -8.61
CA LEU A 53 -14.26 -26.61 -8.24
C LEU A 53 -14.22 -26.41 -6.71
N SER A 54 -13.06 -26.02 -6.18
CA SER A 54 -12.94 -25.55 -4.80
C SER A 54 -13.70 -24.23 -4.62
N LYS A 55 -13.96 -23.83 -3.36
CA LYS A 55 -14.64 -22.57 -3.06
C LYS A 55 -13.88 -21.36 -3.62
N GLU A 56 -12.55 -21.40 -3.59
CA GLU A 56 -11.66 -20.36 -4.10
C GLU A 56 -11.72 -20.29 -5.63
N HIS A 57 -11.65 -21.44 -6.31
CA HIS A 57 -11.77 -21.49 -7.77
C HIS A 57 -13.13 -21.01 -8.27
N ILE A 58 -14.22 -21.31 -7.55
CA ILE A 58 -15.56 -20.81 -7.87
C ILE A 58 -15.60 -19.28 -7.76
N LYS A 59 -15.01 -18.69 -6.71
CA LYS A 59 -14.97 -17.23 -6.54
C LYS A 59 -14.21 -16.53 -7.67
N VAL A 60 -13.06 -17.09 -8.08
CA VAL A 60 -12.28 -16.53 -9.20
C VAL A 60 -13.05 -16.69 -10.52
N TYR A 61 -13.69 -17.84 -10.75
CA TYR A 61 -14.52 -18.06 -11.92
C TYR A 61 -15.70 -17.06 -11.99
N ASP A 62 -16.43 -16.88 -10.89
CA ASP A 62 -17.54 -15.91 -10.79
C ASP A 62 -17.05 -14.47 -11.03
N LEU A 63 -15.88 -14.10 -10.50
CA LEU A 63 -15.26 -12.80 -10.77
C LEU A 63 -15.02 -12.59 -12.27
N ILE A 64 -14.42 -13.59 -12.96
CA ILE A 64 -14.12 -13.54 -14.40
C ILE A 64 -15.42 -13.46 -15.21
N VAL A 65 -16.41 -14.30 -14.91
CA VAL A 65 -17.69 -14.31 -15.64
C VAL A 65 -18.42 -12.98 -15.45
N ARG A 66 -18.53 -12.48 -14.23
CA ARG A 66 -19.19 -11.20 -13.94
C ARG A 66 -18.49 -10.02 -14.58
N ARG A 67 -17.14 -10.00 -14.59
CA ARG A 67 -16.35 -8.98 -15.28
C ARG A 67 -16.60 -9.01 -16.79
N TYR A 68 -16.60 -10.20 -17.38
CA TYR A 68 -16.89 -10.40 -18.79
C TYR A 68 -18.30 -9.92 -19.15
N LEU A 69 -19.33 -10.31 -18.41
CA LEU A 69 -20.70 -9.85 -18.66
C LEU A 69 -20.84 -8.32 -18.53
N ALA A 70 -20.22 -7.73 -17.51
CA ALA A 70 -20.22 -6.29 -17.31
C ALA A 70 -19.56 -5.53 -18.47
N ALA A 71 -18.51 -6.08 -19.08
CA ALA A 71 -17.81 -5.44 -20.20
C ALA A 71 -18.69 -5.23 -21.44
N PHE A 72 -19.73 -6.06 -21.65
CA PHE A 72 -20.67 -5.92 -22.77
C PHE A 72 -21.97 -5.17 -22.39
N SER A 73 -22.12 -4.79 -21.12
CA SER A 73 -23.31 -4.09 -20.65
C SER A 73 -23.21 -2.57 -20.82
N LYS A 74 -24.33 -1.88 -20.65
CA LYS A 74 -24.39 -0.41 -20.69
C LYS A 74 -23.68 0.21 -19.49
N SER A 75 -23.17 1.42 -19.68
CA SER A 75 -22.63 2.25 -18.60
C SER A 75 -23.69 2.50 -17.52
N ALA A 76 -23.26 2.54 -16.26
CA ALA A 76 -24.10 3.04 -15.18
C ALA A 76 -24.34 4.55 -15.38
N ILE A 77 -25.56 5.01 -15.10
CA ILE A 77 -25.96 6.41 -15.22
C ILE A 77 -26.13 6.97 -13.82
N PHE A 78 -25.45 8.07 -13.54
CA PHE A 78 -25.50 8.77 -12.26
C PHE A 78 -26.11 10.14 -12.43
N HIS A 79 -26.85 10.59 -11.41
CA HIS A 79 -27.28 11.97 -11.28
C HIS A 79 -26.38 12.67 -10.26
N GLN A 80 -25.63 13.68 -10.69
CA GLN A 80 -24.76 14.47 -9.83
C GLN A 80 -25.37 15.86 -9.63
N LEU A 81 -25.49 16.28 -8.37
CA LEU A 81 -25.94 17.62 -8.00
C LEU A 81 -24.86 18.33 -7.19
N SER A 82 -24.58 19.59 -7.54
CA SER A 82 -23.67 20.46 -6.79
C SER A 82 -24.31 21.82 -6.59
N ILE A 83 -24.47 22.20 -5.32
CA ILE A 83 -25.10 23.45 -4.89
C ILE A 83 -24.03 24.32 -4.26
N LYS A 84 -23.93 25.58 -4.70
CA LYS A 84 -23.03 26.58 -4.13
C LYS A 84 -23.82 27.57 -3.29
N PHE A 85 -23.37 27.79 -2.06
CA PHE A 85 -23.94 28.76 -1.14
C PHE A 85 -23.01 29.95 -1.04
N LYS A 86 -23.56 31.16 -1.22
CA LYS A 86 -22.87 32.40 -0.88
C LYS A 86 -23.02 32.62 0.62
N GLY A 87 -21.90 32.58 1.33
CA GLY A 87 -21.83 32.80 2.76
C GLY A 87 -21.39 34.22 3.14
N PRO A 88 -21.25 34.48 4.46
CA PRO A 88 -20.74 35.75 4.97
C PRO A 88 -19.34 36.07 4.46
N LYS A 89 -19.00 37.35 4.36
CA LYS A 89 -17.67 37.85 3.97
C LYS A 89 -17.15 37.29 2.63
N GLY A 90 -18.05 36.98 1.70
CA GLY A 90 -17.69 36.48 0.37
C GLY A 90 -17.26 35.00 0.34
N LEU A 91 -17.37 34.27 1.45
CA LEU A 91 -17.07 32.84 1.47
C LEU A 91 -18.06 32.05 0.60
N VAL A 92 -17.57 31.03 -0.08
CA VAL A 92 -18.40 30.12 -0.89
C VAL A 92 -18.32 28.73 -0.30
N PHE A 93 -19.47 28.15 0.02
CA PHE A 93 -19.60 26.77 0.48
C PHE A 93 -20.23 25.92 -0.63
N SER A 94 -19.93 24.63 -0.65
CA SER A 94 -20.52 23.70 -1.61
C SER A 94 -21.11 22.47 -0.93
N LEU A 95 -22.25 22.02 -1.44
CA LEU A 95 -22.86 20.74 -1.13
C LEU A 95 -22.97 19.96 -2.44
N SER A 96 -22.29 18.83 -2.50
CA SER A 96 -22.37 17.93 -3.65
C SER A 96 -22.84 16.56 -3.20
N GLY A 97 -23.57 15.90 -4.09
CA GLY A 97 -23.96 14.51 -3.95
C GLY A 97 -24.26 13.87 -5.30
N MET A 98 -24.41 12.56 -5.27
CA MET A 98 -24.54 11.73 -6.46
C MET A 98 -25.40 10.51 -6.14
N SER A 99 -26.35 10.20 -7.02
CA SER A 99 -27.26 9.05 -6.91
C SER A 99 -27.26 8.22 -8.20
N ILE A 100 -27.67 6.96 -8.10
CA ILE A 100 -27.75 6.07 -9.26
C ILE A 100 -29.10 6.26 -9.94
N VAL A 101 -29.08 6.58 -11.24
CA VAL A 101 -30.29 6.62 -12.10
C VAL A 101 -30.50 5.27 -12.79
N ASP A 102 -29.41 4.70 -13.32
CA ASP A 102 -29.39 3.34 -13.88
C ASP A 102 -28.12 2.63 -13.41
N LYS A 103 -28.28 1.41 -12.90
CA LYS A 103 -27.16 0.59 -12.44
C LYS A 103 -26.25 0.16 -13.59
N GLY A 104 -26.76 -0.01 -14.81
CA GLY A 104 -25.97 -0.52 -15.94
C GLY A 104 -25.10 -1.73 -15.54
N TRP A 105 -23.80 -1.64 -15.82
CA TRP A 105 -22.79 -2.66 -15.49
C TRP A 105 -22.70 -3.05 -14.01
N LEU A 106 -23.10 -2.18 -13.07
CA LEU A 106 -23.10 -2.47 -11.62
C LEU A 106 -24.02 -3.66 -11.27
N ARG A 107 -25.03 -3.93 -12.10
CA ARG A 107 -25.90 -5.11 -11.95
C ARG A 107 -25.15 -6.42 -12.19
N TYR A 108 -24.18 -6.42 -13.10
CA TYR A 108 -23.42 -7.60 -13.49
C TYR A 108 -22.18 -7.82 -12.62
N TYR A 109 -21.58 -6.72 -12.13
CA TYR A 109 -20.36 -6.74 -11.31
C TYR A 109 -20.61 -6.15 -9.90
N PRO A 110 -21.19 -6.92 -8.97
CA PRO A 110 -21.61 -6.47 -7.65
C PRO A 110 -20.44 -6.32 -6.65
N PHE A 111 -19.19 -6.41 -7.12
CA PHE A 111 -17.99 -6.23 -6.30
C PHE A 111 -17.57 -4.77 -6.17
N TYR A 112 -18.24 -3.87 -6.89
CA TYR A 112 -18.08 -2.43 -6.74
C TYR A 112 -19.30 -1.89 -6.00
N GLU A 113 -19.07 -1.34 -4.81
CA GLU A 113 -20.09 -0.66 -4.03
C GLU A 113 -20.03 0.85 -4.28
N PHE A 114 -21.19 1.44 -4.54
CA PHE A 114 -21.34 2.88 -4.70
C PHE A 114 -22.20 3.42 -3.57
N GLU A 115 -21.66 4.36 -2.79
CA GLU A 115 -22.39 5.05 -1.73
C GLU A 115 -23.12 6.26 -2.32
N GLU A 116 -24.45 6.18 -2.38
CA GLU A 116 -25.26 7.30 -2.85
C GLU A 116 -25.30 8.41 -1.80
N LYS A 117 -25.04 9.63 -2.25
CA LYS A 117 -25.17 10.83 -1.42
C LYS A 117 -26.29 11.69 -1.98
N VAL A 118 -27.47 11.58 -1.41
CA VAL A 118 -28.62 12.38 -1.79
C VAL A 118 -28.46 13.80 -1.25
N VAL A 119 -28.76 14.79 -2.10
CA VAL A 119 -28.77 16.21 -1.73
C VAL A 119 -30.23 16.65 -1.65
N PRO A 120 -30.62 17.43 -0.64
CA PRO A 120 -31.97 17.99 -0.57
C PRO A 120 -32.25 18.87 -1.78
N TYR A 121 -33.51 18.86 -2.23
CA TYR A 121 -33.96 19.76 -3.28
C TYR A 121 -33.96 21.20 -2.76
N LEU A 122 -33.28 22.10 -3.47
CA LEU A 122 -33.21 23.53 -3.17
C LEU A 122 -33.38 24.33 -4.46
N ARG A 123 -34.00 25.51 -4.37
CA ARG A 123 -34.16 26.43 -5.51
C ARG A 123 -33.06 27.48 -5.53
N VAL A 124 -32.71 27.95 -6.73
CA VAL A 124 -31.80 29.11 -6.86
C VAL A 124 -32.43 30.33 -6.20
N GLY A 125 -31.67 31.00 -5.34
CA GLY A 125 -32.13 32.16 -4.56
C GLY A 125 -32.74 31.79 -3.20
N GLU A 126 -32.94 30.50 -2.92
CA GLU A 126 -33.41 30.04 -1.61
C GLU A 126 -32.38 30.34 -0.52
N LYS A 127 -32.84 30.93 0.59
CA LYS A 127 -32.01 31.29 1.74
C LYS A 127 -32.02 30.16 2.75
N VAL A 128 -30.83 29.65 3.09
CA VAL A 128 -30.66 28.64 4.14
C VAL A 128 -30.08 29.28 5.40
N ARG A 129 -30.50 28.81 6.58
CA ARG A 129 -29.97 29.27 7.87
C ARG A 129 -28.86 28.33 8.34
N VAL A 130 -27.76 28.91 8.82
CA VAL A 130 -26.70 28.16 9.50
C VAL A 130 -27.16 27.90 10.93
N ILE A 131 -27.33 26.63 11.30
CA ILE A 131 -27.81 26.22 12.63
C ILE A 131 -26.64 26.08 13.61
N ASP A 132 -25.50 25.58 13.13
CA ASP A 132 -24.35 25.26 13.98
C ASP A 132 -23.05 25.36 13.16
N VAL A 133 -21.96 25.75 13.83
CA VAL A 133 -20.61 25.83 13.26
C VAL A 133 -19.63 25.21 14.27
N LYS A 134 -19.00 24.11 13.88
CA LYS A 134 -17.98 23.44 14.72
C LYS A 134 -16.61 23.55 14.09
N VAL A 135 -15.63 23.99 14.88
CA VAL A 135 -14.22 23.84 14.54
C VAL A 135 -13.80 22.42 14.87
N ARG A 136 -13.35 21.67 13.87
CA ARG A 136 -12.83 20.30 14.04
C ARG A 136 -11.33 20.29 13.84
N VAL A 137 -10.63 19.64 14.77
CA VAL A 137 -9.21 19.36 14.62
C VAL A 137 -9.05 18.07 13.84
N THR A 138 -8.31 18.12 12.73
CA THR A 138 -7.96 16.95 11.92
C THR A 138 -6.46 16.75 11.91
N TYR A 139 -6.03 15.49 11.95
CA TYR A 139 -4.63 15.11 11.86
C TYR A 139 -4.32 14.52 10.49
N THR A 140 -3.10 14.76 10.01
CA THR A 140 -2.58 14.07 8.84
C THR A 140 -2.54 12.56 9.10
N LYS A 141 -2.76 11.79 8.04
CA LYS A 141 -2.71 10.33 8.08
C LYS A 141 -1.43 9.87 7.40
N PRO A 142 -0.68 8.92 7.96
CA PRO A 142 0.45 8.33 7.26
C PRO A 142 -0.05 7.54 6.04
N PRO A 143 0.84 7.27 5.06
CA PRO A 143 0.54 6.33 3.99
C PRO A 143 0.05 4.99 4.55
N GLN A 144 -0.94 4.39 3.91
CA GLN A 144 -1.43 3.09 4.35
C GLN A 144 -0.35 2.03 4.15
N ARG A 145 -0.20 1.12 5.12
CA ARG A 145 0.57 -0.10 4.91
C ARG A 145 -0.01 -0.87 3.73
N TYR A 146 0.88 -1.48 2.95
CA TYR A 146 0.48 -2.31 1.83
C TYR A 146 -0.36 -3.51 2.30
N THR A 147 -1.37 -3.89 1.55
CA THR A 147 -1.90 -5.26 1.48
C THR A 147 -1.12 -6.03 0.40
N LYS A 148 -1.30 -7.36 0.30
CA LYS A 148 -0.75 -8.13 -0.83
C LYS A 148 -1.16 -7.53 -2.18
N ALA A 149 -2.42 -7.12 -2.30
CA ALA A 149 -2.95 -6.52 -3.53
C ALA A 149 -2.33 -5.16 -3.85
N SER A 150 -2.20 -4.26 -2.86
CA SER A 150 -1.58 -2.96 -3.12
C SER A 150 -0.06 -3.05 -3.31
N LEU A 151 0.60 -4.06 -2.72
CA LEU A 151 2.02 -4.33 -2.98
C LEU A 151 2.21 -4.83 -4.41
N LEU A 152 1.38 -5.77 -4.87
CA LEU A 152 1.37 -6.23 -6.26
C LEU A 152 1.15 -5.05 -7.22
N LYS A 153 0.19 -4.17 -6.89
CA LYS A 153 -0.09 -2.98 -7.69
C LYS A 153 1.09 -2.02 -7.74
N TRP A 154 1.77 -1.80 -6.61
CA TRP A 154 2.99 -1.01 -6.57
C TRP A 154 4.11 -1.61 -7.43
N MET A 155 4.30 -2.94 -7.42
CA MET A 155 5.29 -3.61 -8.28
C MET A 155 4.97 -3.40 -9.77
N GLU A 156 3.69 -3.46 -10.14
CA GLU A 156 3.23 -3.18 -11.50
C GLU A 156 3.53 -1.73 -11.90
N ASP A 157 3.17 -0.76 -11.05
CA ASP A 157 3.36 0.66 -11.33
C ASP A 157 4.85 1.06 -11.35
N ALA A 158 5.68 0.37 -10.56
CA ALA A 158 7.14 0.55 -10.54
C ALA A 158 7.86 -0.19 -11.69
N GLY A 159 7.16 -1.02 -12.47
CA GLY A 159 7.78 -1.82 -13.54
C GLY A 159 8.72 -2.93 -13.04
N ILE A 160 8.46 -3.46 -11.85
CA ILE A 160 9.26 -4.52 -11.21
C ILE A 160 8.59 -5.88 -11.45
N GLY A 161 9.31 -6.78 -12.11
CA GLY A 161 8.78 -8.07 -12.56
C GLY A 161 7.71 -7.92 -13.64
N THR A 162 7.34 -9.04 -14.24
CA THR A 162 6.27 -9.14 -15.24
C THR A 162 4.97 -9.62 -14.59
N GLU A 163 3.86 -9.59 -15.34
CA GLU A 163 2.57 -10.09 -14.85
C GLU A 163 2.66 -11.51 -14.28
N ALA A 164 3.46 -12.38 -14.92
CA ALA A 164 3.65 -13.76 -14.51
C ALA A 164 4.57 -13.93 -13.28
N THR A 165 5.55 -13.05 -13.05
CA THR A 165 6.59 -13.28 -12.02
C THR A 165 6.29 -12.60 -10.69
N ARG A 166 5.49 -11.52 -10.66
CA ARG A 166 5.23 -10.76 -9.42
C ARG A 166 4.60 -11.60 -8.31
N ALA A 167 3.68 -12.50 -8.65
CA ALA A 167 3.05 -13.40 -7.67
C ALA A 167 4.09 -14.30 -6.99
N GLN A 168 4.99 -14.88 -7.79
CA GLN A 168 6.07 -15.75 -7.29
C GLN A 168 7.12 -14.98 -6.47
N ILE A 169 7.45 -13.74 -6.87
CA ILE A 169 8.33 -12.86 -6.08
C ILE A 169 7.70 -12.59 -4.70
N MET A 170 6.43 -12.20 -4.65
CA MET A 170 5.72 -11.99 -3.39
C MET A 170 5.73 -13.26 -2.54
N GLU A 171 5.37 -14.41 -3.13
CA GLU A 171 5.36 -15.69 -2.42
C GLU A 171 6.74 -16.01 -1.82
N THR A 172 7.82 -15.76 -2.56
CA THR A 172 9.20 -15.95 -2.08
C THR A 172 9.51 -15.05 -0.88
N LEU A 173 9.09 -13.78 -0.90
CA LEU A 173 9.31 -12.86 0.22
C LEU A 173 8.58 -13.28 1.49
N PHE A 174 7.36 -13.83 1.36
CA PHE A 174 6.60 -14.36 2.49
C PHE A 174 7.15 -15.71 2.97
N SER A 175 7.47 -16.64 2.08
CA SER A 175 7.92 -17.99 2.44
C SER A 175 9.31 -17.99 3.09
N ARG A 176 10.19 -17.06 2.70
CA ARG A 176 11.49 -16.83 3.36
C ARG A 176 11.39 -16.04 4.67
N GLY A 177 10.19 -15.62 5.06
CA GLY A 177 9.97 -14.90 6.31
C GLY A 177 10.49 -13.46 6.32
N TYR A 178 10.69 -12.82 5.16
CA TYR A 178 11.04 -11.39 5.08
C TYR A 178 9.82 -10.50 5.26
N LEU A 179 8.66 -10.96 4.80
CA LEU A 179 7.37 -10.30 4.95
C LEU A 179 6.39 -11.21 5.68
N GLU A 180 5.45 -10.59 6.38
CA GLU A 180 4.34 -11.26 7.05
C GLU A 180 3.06 -10.44 6.90
N VAL A 181 1.91 -11.06 7.21
CA VAL A 181 0.61 -10.38 7.20
C VAL A 181 0.08 -10.28 8.64
N VAL A 182 -0.08 -9.06 9.12
CA VAL A 182 -0.65 -8.76 10.44
C VAL A 182 -1.86 -7.85 10.25
N GLY A 183 -3.03 -8.28 10.72
CA GLY A 183 -4.28 -7.51 10.56
C GLY A 183 -4.63 -7.21 9.09
N GLY A 184 -4.31 -8.12 8.17
CA GLY A 184 -4.54 -7.95 6.73
C GLY A 184 -3.57 -6.99 6.02
N LYS A 185 -2.57 -6.45 6.74
CA LYS A 185 -1.53 -5.57 6.19
C LYS A 185 -0.18 -6.29 6.17
N VAL A 186 0.60 -6.02 5.13
CA VAL A 186 1.97 -6.50 4.97
C VAL A 186 2.89 -5.73 5.93
N ARG A 187 3.70 -6.47 6.65
CA ARG A 187 4.73 -5.97 7.56
C ARG A 187 6.07 -6.62 7.21
N VAL A 188 7.14 -5.84 7.33
CA VAL A 188 8.52 -6.35 7.23
C VAL A 188 8.90 -6.95 8.57
N THR A 189 9.45 -8.16 8.56
CA THR A 189 9.97 -8.84 9.77
C THR A 189 11.35 -8.29 10.13
N ASP A 190 11.86 -8.61 11.32
CA ASP A 190 13.23 -8.21 11.71
C ASP A 190 14.29 -8.79 10.76
N LEU A 191 14.09 -10.02 10.28
CA LEU A 191 14.96 -10.63 9.25
C LEU A 191 14.87 -9.87 7.93
N GLY A 192 13.66 -9.55 7.47
CA GLY A 192 13.46 -8.79 6.24
C GLY A 192 14.07 -7.39 6.31
N LEU A 193 13.96 -6.73 7.46
CA LEU A 193 14.57 -5.43 7.72
C LEU A 193 16.10 -5.51 7.68
N ALA A 194 16.69 -6.49 8.36
CA ALA A 194 18.13 -6.69 8.36
C ALA A 194 18.67 -6.91 6.94
N VAL A 195 18.02 -7.78 6.16
CA VAL A 195 18.41 -8.04 4.76
C VAL A 195 18.27 -6.78 3.91
N ALA A 196 17.17 -6.03 4.04
CA ALA A 196 16.95 -4.82 3.27
C ALA A 196 18.02 -3.75 3.56
N GLU A 197 18.35 -3.51 4.83
CA GLU A 197 19.33 -2.50 5.24
C GLU A 197 20.76 -2.86 4.77
N VAL A 198 21.14 -4.14 4.80
CA VAL A 198 22.41 -4.60 4.23
C VAL A 198 22.45 -4.37 2.72
N LEU A 199 21.37 -4.75 2.01
CA LEU A 199 21.31 -4.55 0.57
C LEU A 199 21.35 -3.06 0.21
N ILE A 200 20.68 -2.19 0.96
CA ILE A 200 20.75 -0.73 0.74
C ILE A 200 22.17 -0.21 1.00
N LYS A 201 22.83 -0.65 2.07
CA LYS A 201 24.15 -0.16 2.45
C LYS A 201 25.26 -0.60 1.49
N TYR A 202 25.29 -1.89 1.12
CA TYR A 202 26.39 -2.47 0.34
C TYR A 202 26.05 -2.64 -1.15
N PHE A 203 24.77 -2.66 -1.50
CA PHE A 203 24.28 -2.94 -2.85
C PHE A 203 23.18 -1.97 -3.29
N ASN A 204 23.26 -0.69 -2.91
CA ASN A 204 22.23 0.33 -3.17
C ASN A 204 21.70 0.29 -4.61
N GLU A 205 22.59 0.23 -5.60
CA GLU A 205 22.24 0.16 -7.02
C GLU A 205 21.38 -1.07 -7.38
N LEU A 206 21.63 -2.23 -6.74
CA LEU A 206 20.84 -3.45 -6.96
C LEU A 206 19.46 -3.40 -6.31
N THR A 207 19.28 -2.55 -5.29
CA THR A 207 17.97 -2.27 -4.69
C THR A 207 17.19 -1.20 -5.45
N SER A 208 17.79 -0.58 -6.47
CA SER A 208 17.12 0.43 -7.28
C SER A 208 16.08 -0.19 -8.22
N THR A 209 14.84 0.25 -8.05
CA THR A 209 13.73 -0.07 -8.96
C THR A 209 14.04 0.30 -10.41
N GLU A 210 14.84 1.34 -10.63
CA GLU A 210 15.26 1.79 -11.96
C GLU A 210 16.16 0.76 -12.65
N LEU A 211 17.15 0.21 -11.92
CA LEU A 211 18.04 -0.81 -12.47
C LEU A 211 17.24 -2.08 -12.80
N THR A 212 16.33 -2.49 -11.92
CA THR A 212 15.45 -3.64 -12.18
C THR A 212 14.62 -3.42 -13.44
N ARG A 213 13.95 -2.26 -13.56
CA ARG A 213 13.15 -1.91 -14.74
C ARG A 213 14.00 -1.89 -16.02
N LYS A 214 15.22 -1.36 -15.95
CA LYS A 214 16.16 -1.35 -17.09
C LYS A 214 16.49 -2.76 -17.56
N PHE A 215 16.69 -3.71 -16.65
CA PHE A 215 16.89 -5.12 -17.04
C PHE A 215 15.63 -5.75 -17.64
N GLU A 216 14.44 -5.45 -17.12
CA GLU A 216 13.16 -5.90 -17.73
C GLU A 216 13.00 -5.36 -19.16
N GLU A 217 13.36 -4.10 -19.40
CA GLU A 217 13.38 -3.50 -20.75
C GLU A 217 14.38 -4.20 -21.69
N LEU A 218 15.58 -4.54 -21.20
CA LEU A 218 16.58 -5.28 -21.96
C LEU A 218 16.09 -6.70 -22.31
N LEU A 219 15.42 -7.38 -21.38
CA LEU A 219 14.81 -8.69 -21.62
C LEU A 219 13.70 -8.60 -22.68
N ASN A 220 12.86 -7.56 -22.62
CA ASN A 220 11.84 -7.30 -23.65
C ASN A 220 12.47 -7.03 -25.03
N GLN A 221 13.61 -6.34 -25.09
CA GLN A 221 14.33 -6.13 -26.35
C GLN A 221 14.87 -7.44 -26.95
N ILE A 222 15.20 -8.45 -26.12
CA ILE A 222 15.53 -9.80 -26.62
C ILE A 222 14.28 -10.46 -27.23
N GLN A 223 13.12 -10.37 -26.55
CA GLN A 223 11.86 -10.94 -27.05
C GLN A 223 11.44 -10.33 -28.40
N LEU A 224 11.65 -9.02 -28.56
CA LEU A 224 11.42 -8.28 -29.81
C LEU A 224 12.53 -8.49 -30.86
N ARG A 225 13.51 -9.38 -30.60
CA ARG A 225 14.67 -9.66 -31.46
C ARG A 225 15.54 -8.43 -31.79
N LYS A 226 15.52 -7.41 -30.92
CA LYS A 226 16.32 -6.18 -31.05
C LYS A 226 17.69 -6.28 -30.37
N LEU A 227 17.83 -7.13 -29.36
CA LEU A 227 19.10 -7.38 -28.66
C LEU A 227 19.43 -8.87 -28.58
N ARG A 228 20.73 -9.16 -28.57
CA ARG A 228 21.25 -10.52 -28.34
C ARG A 228 21.41 -10.79 -26.84
N LYS A 229 21.17 -12.03 -26.42
CA LYS A 229 21.25 -12.44 -25.00
C LYS A 229 22.62 -12.17 -24.39
N GLU A 230 23.69 -12.34 -25.15
CA GLU A 230 25.08 -12.19 -24.69
C GLU A 230 25.36 -10.75 -24.23
N VAL A 231 24.77 -9.76 -24.92
CA VAL A 231 24.92 -8.34 -24.57
C VAL A 231 24.32 -8.06 -23.21
N VAL A 232 23.11 -8.59 -22.95
CA VAL A 232 22.40 -8.38 -21.67
C VAL A 232 23.10 -9.12 -20.54
N VAL A 233 23.56 -10.35 -20.77
CA VAL A 233 24.32 -11.13 -19.77
C VAL A 233 25.64 -10.44 -19.42
N ASN A 234 26.40 -9.98 -20.41
CA ASN A 234 27.65 -9.25 -20.16
C ASN A 234 27.40 -7.96 -19.36
N LYS A 235 26.29 -7.26 -19.63
CA LYS A 235 25.90 -6.08 -18.85
C LYS A 235 25.58 -6.43 -17.40
N ALA A 236 24.88 -7.54 -17.15
CA ALA A 236 24.62 -8.03 -15.79
C ALA A 236 25.92 -8.37 -15.04
N ILE A 237 26.85 -9.05 -15.71
CA ILE A 237 28.16 -9.38 -15.13
C ILE A 237 28.93 -8.11 -14.78
N GLU A 238 28.98 -7.12 -15.67
CA GLU A 238 29.65 -5.84 -15.44
C GLU A 238 29.11 -5.12 -14.18
N VAL A 239 27.78 -5.05 -14.05
CA VAL A 239 27.10 -4.43 -12.92
C VAL A 239 27.41 -5.15 -11.60
N LEU A 240 27.42 -6.48 -11.60
CA LEU A 240 27.62 -7.28 -10.38
C LEU A 240 29.09 -7.41 -9.99
N ARG A 241 30.00 -7.54 -10.95
CA ARG A 241 31.41 -7.93 -10.69
C ARG A 241 32.11 -6.94 -9.77
N LYS A 242 31.97 -5.65 -10.03
CA LYS A 242 32.59 -4.61 -9.19
C LYS A 242 32.10 -4.70 -7.74
N ARG A 243 30.78 -4.83 -7.55
CA ARG A 243 30.15 -4.86 -6.22
C ARG A 243 30.44 -6.12 -5.44
N LEU A 244 30.48 -7.28 -6.10
CA LEU A 244 30.83 -8.54 -5.43
C LEU A 244 32.28 -8.56 -4.96
N LEU A 245 33.19 -7.91 -5.70
CA LEU A 245 34.58 -7.75 -5.29
C LEU A 245 34.69 -6.80 -4.08
N GLU A 246 34.07 -5.62 -4.15
CA GLU A 246 34.04 -4.66 -3.03
C GLU A 246 33.39 -5.26 -1.76
N PHE A 247 32.31 -6.02 -1.92
CA PHE A 247 31.60 -6.63 -0.80
C PHE A 247 32.42 -7.71 -0.11
N LYS A 248 33.25 -8.45 -0.85
CA LYS A 248 34.08 -9.55 -0.29
C LYS A 248 34.94 -9.06 0.87
N ASP A 249 35.51 -7.87 0.74
CA ASP A 249 36.38 -7.26 1.76
C ASP A 249 35.59 -6.63 2.92
N SER A 250 34.26 -6.52 2.79
CA SER A 250 33.35 -5.91 3.76
C SER A 250 32.39 -6.90 4.41
N ILE A 251 32.59 -8.23 4.23
CA ILE A 251 31.68 -9.26 4.74
C ILE A 251 31.57 -9.19 6.27
N ASP A 252 32.69 -9.06 6.97
CA ASP A 252 32.70 -9.03 8.45
C ASP A 252 31.96 -7.79 8.97
N ASP A 253 32.18 -6.62 8.35
CA ASP A 253 31.43 -5.40 8.65
C ASP A 253 29.93 -5.54 8.35
N ALA A 254 29.58 -6.25 7.27
CA ALA A 254 28.19 -6.51 6.93
C ALA A 254 27.52 -7.44 7.95
N VAL A 255 28.23 -8.48 8.41
CA VAL A 255 27.76 -9.37 9.48
C VAL A 255 27.55 -8.60 10.78
N ASP A 256 28.48 -7.72 11.15
CA ASP A 256 28.30 -6.87 12.34
C ASP A 256 27.12 -5.90 12.18
N TYR A 257 26.97 -5.32 10.99
CA TYR A 257 25.84 -4.46 10.67
C TYR A 257 24.49 -5.18 10.78
N VAL A 258 24.39 -6.45 10.35
CA VAL A 258 23.18 -7.27 10.52
C VAL A 258 22.80 -7.45 11.99
N LYS A 259 23.80 -7.62 12.87
CA LYS A 259 23.55 -7.79 14.32
C LYS A 259 22.80 -6.62 14.94
N LYS A 260 22.87 -5.42 14.34
CA LYS A 260 22.11 -4.24 14.79
C LYS A 260 20.60 -4.43 14.72
N PHE A 261 20.12 -5.19 13.74
CA PHE A 261 18.70 -5.37 13.47
C PHE A 261 18.10 -6.59 14.17
N HIS A 262 18.95 -7.50 14.65
CA HIS A 262 18.53 -8.68 15.38
C HIS A 262 18.02 -8.30 16.78
N VAL A 263 16.80 -8.73 17.11
CA VAL A 263 16.21 -8.57 18.44
C VAL A 263 16.75 -9.68 19.33
N HIS A 264 17.60 -9.33 20.29
CA HIS A 264 18.14 -10.30 21.24
C HIS A 264 17.31 -10.37 22.51
N ALA A 265 16.90 -11.58 22.88
CA ALA A 265 16.22 -11.85 24.15
C ALA A 265 17.27 -11.98 25.27
N GLY A 266 17.81 -10.85 25.73
CA GLY A 266 18.61 -10.76 26.96
C GLY A 266 19.87 -11.64 27.01
N GLY A 267 21.02 -11.05 26.68
CA GLY A 267 22.31 -11.67 26.98
C GLY A 267 22.53 -11.80 28.50
N LYS A 268 23.22 -12.87 28.93
CA LYS A 268 23.62 -13.04 30.35
C LYS A 268 24.76 -12.09 30.76
N ASP A 269 25.41 -11.45 29.79
CA ASP A 269 26.50 -10.50 30.00
C ASP A 269 25.97 -9.06 30.14
N LEU A 270 26.44 -8.37 31.18
CA LEU A 270 26.10 -6.97 31.47
C LEU A 270 26.56 -6.03 30.35
N ARG A 271 27.72 -6.28 29.70
CA ARG A 271 28.18 -5.47 28.56
C ARG A 271 27.27 -5.61 27.36
N GLU A 272 26.81 -6.84 27.11
CA GLU A 272 25.85 -7.10 26.05
C GLU A 272 24.48 -6.52 26.36
N TYR A 273 24.07 -6.48 27.62
CA TYR A 273 22.82 -5.81 28.00
C TYR A 273 22.88 -4.29 27.80
N LEU A 274 23.98 -3.65 28.20
CA LEU A 274 24.13 -2.18 28.14
C LEU A 274 24.19 -1.64 26.70
N SER A 275 24.69 -2.42 25.74
CA SER A 275 24.71 -2.05 24.31
C SER A 275 23.37 -2.20 23.58
N ARG A 276 22.28 -2.55 24.30
CA ARG A 276 20.97 -2.85 23.69
C ARG A 276 19.94 -1.79 24.03
N CYS A 277 19.02 -1.62 23.09
CA CYS A 277 17.87 -0.76 23.16
C CYS A 277 16.95 -1.20 24.30
N VAL A 278 16.69 -0.29 25.23
CA VAL A 278 15.84 -0.55 26.41
C VAL A 278 14.38 -0.81 26.07
N ILE A 279 13.95 -0.48 24.84
CA ILE A 279 12.58 -0.66 24.37
C ILE A 279 12.39 -2.01 23.65
N CYS A 280 13.32 -2.38 22.76
CA CYS A 280 13.14 -3.53 21.87
C CYS A 280 14.30 -4.53 21.79
N GLY A 281 15.42 -4.29 22.49
CA GLY A 281 16.55 -5.22 22.51
C GLY A 281 17.42 -5.26 21.23
N ARG A 282 17.20 -4.37 20.25
CA ARG A 282 18.15 -4.14 19.14
C ARG A 282 19.42 -3.44 19.63
N LEU A 283 20.48 -3.36 18.83
CA LEU A 283 21.68 -2.60 19.24
C LEU A 283 21.33 -1.11 19.41
N ALA A 284 21.77 -0.50 20.51
CA ALA A 284 21.61 0.92 20.77
C ALA A 284 22.65 1.76 20.00
N GLU A 285 22.28 2.99 19.64
CA GLU A 285 23.21 3.96 19.02
C GLU A 285 24.09 4.66 20.05
N ASP A 286 23.63 4.74 21.30
CA ASP A 286 24.33 5.43 22.39
C ASP A 286 24.17 4.68 23.73
N GLU A 287 25.01 5.04 24.69
CA GLU A 287 25.02 4.48 26.04
C GLU A 287 24.11 5.22 27.03
N TYR A 288 23.60 6.41 26.65
CA TYR A 288 22.85 7.30 27.54
C TYR A 288 21.35 7.02 27.53
N LEU A 289 20.71 7.25 26.38
CA LEU A 289 19.31 6.97 26.12
C LEU A 289 19.09 5.48 25.84
N ARG A 290 20.13 4.80 25.32
CA ARG A 290 20.11 3.38 24.96
C ARG A 290 18.91 3.05 24.09
N LEU A 291 18.78 3.75 22.97
CA LEU A 291 17.76 3.53 21.95
C LEU A 291 18.41 3.04 20.66
N CYS A 292 17.76 2.12 19.95
CA CYS A 292 18.22 1.74 18.61
C CYS A 292 17.88 2.84 17.60
N THR A 293 18.42 2.73 16.38
CA THR A 293 18.22 3.68 15.29
C THR A 293 16.76 4.09 15.08
N TYR A 294 15.83 3.13 15.13
CA TYR A 294 14.41 3.37 14.91
C TYR A 294 13.72 4.11 16.06
N HIS A 295 14.03 3.73 17.30
CA HIS A 295 13.51 4.42 18.49
C HIS A 295 14.14 5.80 18.65
N MET A 296 15.42 5.97 18.29
CA MET A 296 16.08 7.26 18.28
C MET A 296 15.40 8.21 17.27
N LYS A 297 15.21 7.75 16.03
CA LYS A 297 14.49 8.54 15.02
C LYS A 297 13.04 8.83 15.41
N ALA A 298 12.38 7.90 16.10
CA ALA A 298 11.05 8.13 16.64
C ALA A 298 11.04 9.20 17.74
N LEU A 299 12.05 9.22 18.62
CA LEU A 299 12.23 10.23 19.66
C LEU A 299 12.51 11.61 19.04
N GLU A 300 13.39 11.70 18.05
CA GLU A 300 13.65 12.95 17.32
C GLU A 300 12.37 13.50 16.69
N ASN A 301 11.59 12.65 16.01
CA ASN A 301 10.33 13.04 15.38
C ASN A 301 9.29 13.46 16.42
N LEU A 302 9.26 12.80 17.58
CA LEU A 302 8.37 13.15 18.69
C LEU A 302 8.66 14.55 19.22
N VAL A 303 9.94 14.85 19.46
CA VAL A 303 10.43 16.16 19.94
C VAL A 303 10.19 17.25 18.89
N LYS A 304 10.52 16.99 17.62
CA LYS A 304 10.24 17.91 16.49
C LYS A 304 8.74 18.22 16.38
N GLY A 305 7.89 17.18 16.43
CA GLY A 305 6.44 17.33 16.32
C GLY A 305 5.81 18.14 17.45
N PHE A 306 6.37 18.08 18.67
CA PHE A 306 5.86 18.89 19.77
C PHE A 306 6.03 20.39 19.55
N ASN A 307 7.14 20.83 18.96
CA ASN A 307 7.33 22.25 18.65
C ASN A 307 6.20 22.78 17.75
N GLU A 308 5.81 22.02 16.73
CA GLU A 308 4.70 22.40 15.86
C GLU A 308 3.35 22.41 16.60
N TRP A 309 3.09 21.39 17.43
CA TRP A 309 1.82 21.27 18.15
C TRP A 309 1.68 22.32 19.25
N ARG A 310 2.76 22.66 19.94
CA ARG A 310 2.79 23.71 20.96
C ARG A 310 2.44 25.07 20.35
N LEU A 311 2.97 25.39 19.18
CA LEU A 311 2.68 26.64 18.47
C LEU A 311 1.22 26.71 17.97
N ARG A 312 0.62 25.57 17.60
CA ARG A 312 -0.75 25.53 17.03
C ARG A 312 -1.86 25.37 18.06
N TYR A 313 -1.60 24.65 19.15
CA TYR A 313 -2.62 24.24 20.13
C TYR A 313 -2.37 24.74 21.54
N CYS A 314 -1.25 25.42 21.81
CA CYS A 314 -0.87 25.87 23.16
C CYS A 314 -0.89 24.71 24.19
N ILE A 315 -0.40 23.54 23.79
CA ILE A 315 -0.44 22.30 24.57
C ILE A 315 0.87 22.06 25.35
N THR A 316 0.77 21.47 26.54
CA THR A 316 1.93 21.05 27.34
C THR A 316 2.56 19.75 26.82
N TRP A 317 3.78 19.44 27.24
CA TRP A 317 4.47 18.19 26.86
C TRP A 317 3.68 16.95 27.27
N GLY A 318 3.17 16.91 28.51
CA GLY A 318 2.39 15.77 29.01
C GLY A 318 1.07 15.56 28.26
N GLU A 319 0.35 16.64 27.96
CA GLU A 319 -0.88 16.57 27.16
C GLU A 319 -0.60 16.13 25.72
N TYR A 320 0.50 16.60 25.12
CA TYR A 320 0.92 16.17 23.78
C TYR A 320 1.19 14.67 23.74
N LEU A 321 1.97 14.13 24.68
CA LEU A 321 2.26 12.70 24.78
C LEU A 321 0.98 11.87 24.96
N SER A 322 0.12 12.28 25.90
CA SER A 322 -1.16 11.60 26.19
C SER A 322 -2.11 11.60 24.98
N LYS A 323 -2.12 12.68 24.21
CA LYS A 323 -2.95 12.80 23.01
C LYS A 323 -2.40 11.95 21.87
N LEU A 324 -1.07 11.98 21.66
CA LEU A 324 -0.43 11.26 20.56
C LEU A 324 -0.44 9.73 20.76
N SER A 325 -0.35 9.23 22.00
CA SER A 325 -0.42 7.79 22.29
C SER A 325 -1.79 7.19 21.95
N LYS A 326 -2.86 7.96 22.16
CA LYS A 326 -4.25 7.56 21.87
C LYS A 326 -4.62 7.65 20.39
N LEU A 327 -3.85 8.39 19.58
CA LEU A 327 -4.13 8.49 18.14
C LEU A 327 -3.84 7.16 17.43
N GLY A 328 -4.82 6.68 16.67
CA GLY A 328 -4.70 5.44 15.89
C GLY A 328 -3.68 5.52 14.75
N ASN A 329 -3.36 6.73 14.30
CA ASN A 329 -2.42 6.98 13.20
C ASN A 329 -0.96 7.11 13.65
N THR A 330 -0.69 7.12 14.96
CA THR A 330 0.66 7.21 15.50
C THR A 330 1.39 5.88 15.32
N GLY A 331 2.59 5.92 14.74
CA GLY A 331 3.41 4.72 14.51
C GLY A 331 3.79 3.99 15.79
N SER A 332 3.98 2.67 15.72
CA SER A 332 4.27 1.82 16.90
C SER A 332 5.53 2.25 17.63
N TRP A 333 6.63 2.51 16.92
CA TRP A 333 7.88 2.97 17.54
C TRP A 333 7.72 4.30 18.27
N VAL A 334 6.90 5.22 17.74
CA VAL A 334 6.61 6.49 18.42
C VAL A 334 5.80 6.23 19.69
N LYS A 335 4.81 5.34 19.67
CA LYS A 335 4.05 4.96 20.87
C LYS A 335 4.95 4.32 21.93
N GLU A 336 5.83 3.41 21.53
CA GLU A 336 6.79 2.79 22.43
C GLU A 336 7.76 3.82 23.03
N VAL A 337 8.23 4.81 22.25
CA VAL A 337 9.04 5.92 22.78
C VAL A 337 8.23 6.80 23.74
N ILE A 338 6.96 7.10 23.45
CA ILE A 338 6.10 7.87 24.36
C ILE A 338 6.02 7.16 25.71
N ASP A 339 5.78 5.85 25.71
CA ASP A 339 5.70 5.06 26.94
C ASP A 339 7.04 5.07 27.71
N TYR A 340 8.16 4.97 27.01
CA TYR A 340 9.50 5.10 27.60
C TYR A 340 9.73 6.48 28.23
N VAL A 341 9.46 7.56 27.49
CA VAL A 341 9.61 8.95 27.95
C VAL A 341 8.75 9.21 29.18
N MET A 342 7.48 8.77 29.15
CA MET A 342 6.55 8.93 30.26
C MET A 342 7.00 8.16 31.50
N LYS A 343 7.46 6.91 31.35
CA LYS A 343 7.98 6.09 32.47
C LYS A 343 9.24 6.67 33.10
N LYS A 344 10.12 7.28 32.29
CA LYS A 344 11.38 7.88 32.76
C LYS A 344 11.23 9.33 33.25
N GLY A 345 10.06 9.94 33.07
CA GLY A 345 9.83 11.34 33.46
C GLY A 345 10.67 12.35 32.66
N LEU A 346 11.05 12.00 31.42
CA LEU A 346 11.92 12.86 30.61
C LEU A 346 11.14 14.08 30.12
N ASN A 347 11.62 15.28 30.45
CA ASN A 347 11.01 16.52 29.98
C ASN A 347 11.57 16.94 28.61
N PHE A 348 10.81 17.78 27.93
CA PHE A 348 11.14 18.25 26.57
C PHE A 348 12.49 19.00 26.49
N ASN A 349 12.82 19.81 27.50
CA ASN A 349 14.04 20.62 27.47
C ASN A 349 15.30 19.74 27.59
N ASP A 350 15.25 18.72 28.45
CA ASP A 350 16.36 17.78 28.62
C ASP A 350 16.55 16.92 27.37
N LEU A 351 15.46 16.40 26.79
CA LEU A 351 15.51 15.68 25.52
C LEU A 351 16.07 16.54 24.38
N THR A 352 15.70 17.82 24.33
CA THR A 352 16.21 18.74 23.31
C THR A 352 17.71 19.00 23.47
N LYS A 353 18.23 19.00 24.71
CA LYS A 353 19.67 19.09 24.96
C LYS A 353 20.41 17.81 24.57
N LEU A 354 19.84 16.65 24.90
CA LEU A 354 20.42 15.33 24.59
C LEU A 354 20.44 15.01 23.09
N LEU A 355 19.51 15.56 22.31
CA LEU A 355 19.41 15.36 20.87
C LEU A 355 20.18 16.40 20.03
N ARG A 356 20.87 17.36 20.66
CA ARG A 356 21.79 18.25 19.93
C ARG A 356 23.08 17.47 19.61
N PRO A 357 23.58 17.57 18.37
CA PRO A 357 24.80 16.87 17.95
C PRO A 357 26.03 17.31 18.75
#